data_AF-A0AAV0EYQ1-F1
#
_entry.id   AF-A0AAV0EYQ1-F1
#
_cell.length_a   1.000
_cell.length_b   1.000
_cell.length_c   1.000
_cell.angle_alpha   90.00
_cell.angle_beta   90.00
_cell.angle_gamma   90.00
#
_symmetry.space_group_name_H-M   'P 1'
#
loop_
_entity.id
_entity.type
_entity.pdbx_description
1 polymer ?
#
loop_
_entity_poly.entity_id
_entity_poly.type
_entity_poly.pdbx_seq_one_letter_code
_entity_poly.pdbx_strand_id
1 'polypeptide(L)'
;MLKATLKWRLEYKPDNLRWDDIASEAQTGKIYRSNYKDKLGRTVLVMRPSYQNTKSTKGQIKYLVYCMENAIVNLDDEQEQMVWLIDFHGFNISHISLKVTKETAHVLQDHYPERLGLAILYDAPKIFEPFWKVAKPFLEPKTTKKVKFVYSDDPNSKKMMEDLFETSQLETAFGGKGSGGGFDINEYAERMREDDKKLAAFWMMVKDYYSHHPESGAEEPSGVLCLDTTNLGSDSDAEKSSSSVAADDDNNGDEASVAGDDIFKLPTQHE
;
A
#
# COMPACT_ATOMS: atom_id res chain seq x y z
N MET A 1 -7.43 -3.68 -21.82
CA MET A 1 -7.46 -3.41 -20.37
C MET A 1 -8.25 -2.16 -20.05
N LEU A 2 -7.80 -0.94 -20.37
CA LEU A 2 -8.49 0.30 -19.94
C LEU A 2 -10.01 0.35 -20.20
N LYS A 3 -10.47 0.05 -21.42
CA LYS A 3 -11.92 0.00 -21.75
C LYS A 3 -12.69 -1.01 -20.89
N ALA A 4 -12.10 -2.17 -20.63
CA ALA A 4 -12.71 -3.21 -19.81
C ALA A 4 -12.79 -2.77 -18.34
N THR A 5 -11.73 -2.15 -17.82
CA THR A 5 -11.70 -1.58 -16.48
C THR A 5 -12.72 -0.46 -16.32
N LEU A 6 -12.85 0.46 -17.29
CA LEU A 6 -13.85 1.52 -17.25
C LEU A 6 -15.28 0.95 -17.23
N LYS A 7 -15.56 -0.04 -18.08
CA LYS A 7 -16.85 -0.75 -18.05
C LYS A 7 -17.09 -1.41 -16.70
N TRP A 8 -16.09 -2.11 -16.16
CA TRP A 8 -16.19 -2.74 -14.85
C TRP A 8 -16.43 -1.72 -13.74
N ARG A 9 -15.76 -0.57 -13.71
CA ARG A 9 -16.01 0.47 -12.71
C ARG A 9 -17.43 1.04 -12.81
N LEU A 10 -17.97 1.22 -14.02
CA LEU A 10 -19.35 1.68 -14.23
C LEU A 10 -20.38 0.68 -13.68
N GLU A 11 -20.13 -0.62 -13.85
CA GLU A 11 -21.03 -1.70 -13.42
C GLU A 11 -20.87 -2.04 -11.92
N TYR A 12 -19.63 -2.22 -11.48
CA TYR A 12 -19.27 -2.65 -10.11
C TYR A 12 -19.32 -1.50 -9.10
N LYS A 13 -19.01 -0.27 -9.53
CA LYS A 13 -19.02 0.97 -8.74
C LYS A 13 -18.15 0.88 -7.48
N PRO A 14 -16.84 0.61 -7.61
CA PRO A 14 -15.93 0.56 -6.47
C PRO A 14 -15.93 1.88 -5.67
N ASP A 15 -16.11 3.02 -6.33
CA ASP A 15 -16.18 4.36 -5.71
C ASP A 15 -17.39 4.55 -4.78
N ASN A 16 -18.39 3.68 -4.87
CA ASN A 16 -19.59 3.72 -4.03
C ASN A 16 -19.52 2.79 -2.81
N LEU A 17 -18.47 1.97 -2.69
CA LEU A 17 -18.30 1.11 -1.53
C LEU A 17 -18.05 1.94 -0.27
N ARG A 18 -18.71 1.58 0.82
CA ARG A 18 -18.53 2.22 2.12
C ARG A 18 -18.15 1.20 3.19
N TRP A 19 -17.64 1.66 4.32
CA TRP A 19 -17.26 0.82 5.45
C TRP A 19 -18.38 -0.15 5.86
N ASP A 20 -19.61 0.35 5.99
CA ASP A 20 -20.74 -0.46 6.45
C ASP A 20 -21.12 -1.58 5.45
N ASP A 21 -20.73 -1.47 4.17
CA ASP A 21 -20.89 -2.54 3.19
C ASP A 21 -19.99 -3.76 3.44
N ILE A 22 -18.86 -3.55 4.12
CA ILE A 22 -17.75 -4.51 4.23
C ILE A 22 -17.34 -4.80 5.67
N ALA A 23 -17.91 -4.11 6.66
CA ALA A 23 -17.49 -4.20 8.07
C ALA A 23 -17.48 -5.63 8.61
N SER A 24 -18.45 -6.47 8.20
CA SER A 24 -18.50 -7.88 8.57
C SER A 24 -17.31 -8.71 8.04
N GLU A 25 -16.78 -8.36 6.87
CA GLU A 25 -15.57 -8.99 6.30
C GLU A 25 -14.30 -8.50 7.02
N ALA A 26 -14.31 -7.26 7.52
CA ALA A 26 -13.18 -6.61 8.19
C ALA A 26 -13.00 -7.00 9.67
N GLN A 27 -14.02 -7.61 10.30
CA GLN A 27 -14.12 -7.82 11.75
C GLN A 27 -12.87 -8.40 12.43
N THR A 28 -12.13 -9.24 11.73
CA THR A 28 -10.94 -9.94 12.26
C THR A 28 -9.62 -9.33 11.78
N GLY A 29 -9.65 -8.29 10.94
CA GLY A 29 -8.45 -7.70 10.34
C GLY A 29 -7.68 -8.68 9.46
N LYS A 30 -8.39 -9.54 8.71
CA LYS A 30 -7.77 -10.45 7.74
C LYS A 30 -7.08 -9.74 6.57
N ILE A 31 -7.53 -8.53 6.27
CA ILE A 31 -6.91 -7.58 5.35
C ILE A 31 -7.17 -6.21 5.97
N TYR A 32 -6.20 -5.28 5.96
CA TYR A 32 -6.43 -3.88 6.36
C TYR A 32 -5.32 -2.98 5.84
N ARG A 33 -5.63 -1.70 5.59
CA ARG A 33 -4.60 -0.67 5.40
C ARG A 33 -4.02 -0.30 6.75
N SER A 34 -2.71 -0.36 6.91
CA SER A 34 -2.07 0.11 8.14
C SER A 34 -2.19 1.65 8.27
N ASN A 35 -1.81 2.17 9.44
CA ASN A 35 -1.71 3.61 9.70
C ASN A 35 -0.31 4.17 9.47
N TYR A 36 0.60 3.39 8.90
CA TYR A 36 1.96 3.78 8.58
C TYR A 36 2.27 3.49 7.12
N LYS A 37 3.35 4.09 6.64
CA LYS A 37 3.88 3.86 5.29
C LYS A 37 5.23 3.15 5.42
N ASP A 38 5.69 2.59 4.31
CA ASP A 38 7.10 2.24 4.23
C ASP A 38 7.96 3.51 4.09
N LYS A 39 9.28 3.38 4.19
CA LYS A 39 10.21 4.51 4.08
C LYS A 39 10.23 5.18 2.70
N LEU A 40 9.53 4.62 1.71
CA LEU A 40 9.36 5.20 0.38
C LEU A 40 7.99 5.89 0.21
N GLY A 41 7.19 6.02 1.28
CA GLY A 41 5.86 6.68 1.21
C GLY A 41 4.75 5.79 0.64
N ARG A 42 5.00 4.49 0.46
CA ARG A 42 4.00 3.56 -0.05
C ARG A 42 3.06 3.14 1.06
N THR A 43 1.76 3.11 0.77
CA THR A 43 0.78 2.54 1.69
C THR A 43 1.05 1.05 1.92
N VAL A 44 0.80 0.60 3.14
CA VAL A 44 1.00 -0.80 3.53
C VAL A 44 -0.36 -1.46 3.71
N LEU A 45 -0.62 -2.49 2.92
CA LEU A 45 -1.78 -3.35 3.05
C LEU A 45 -1.36 -4.64 3.76
N VAL A 46 -1.82 -4.81 4.99
CA VAL A 46 -1.57 -6.01 5.78
C VAL A 46 -2.59 -7.08 5.45
N MET A 47 -2.14 -8.32 5.27
CA MET A 47 -2.99 -9.48 5.02
C MET A 47 -2.65 -10.59 6.01
N ARG A 48 -3.65 -11.13 6.70
CA ARG A 48 -3.48 -12.18 7.73
C ARG A 48 -4.41 -13.35 7.39
N PRO A 49 -4.00 -14.30 6.54
CA PRO A 49 -4.91 -15.34 6.06
C PRO A 49 -5.46 -16.24 7.18
N SER A 50 -4.75 -16.38 8.31
CA SER A 50 -5.21 -17.09 9.50
C SER A 50 -6.41 -16.44 10.20
N TYR A 51 -6.76 -15.20 9.85
CA TYR A 51 -7.88 -14.45 10.42
C TYR A 51 -9.14 -14.53 9.55
N GLN A 52 -9.21 -15.43 8.56
CA GLN A 52 -10.40 -15.58 7.72
C GLN A 52 -11.65 -15.89 8.56
N ASN A 53 -12.69 -15.06 8.40
CA ASN A 53 -13.91 -15.12 9.21
C ASN A 53 -15.19 -15.38 8.39
N THR A 54 -15.13 -15.31 7.06
CA THR A 54 -16.29 -15.49 6.18
C THR A 54 -16.04 -16.55 5.12
N LYS A 55 -17.11 -16.98 4.44
CA LYS A 55 -17.05 -17.93 3.31
C LYS A 55 -17.52 -17.32 1.97
N SER A 56 -18.09 -16.11 2.00
CA SER A 56 -18.67 -15.48 0.81
C SER A 56 -17.57 -15.00 -0.12
N THR A 57 -17.39 -15.66 -1.27
CA THR A 57 -16.45 -15.18 -2.29
C THR A 57 -16.77 -13.75 -2.72
N LYS A 58 -18.05 -13.43 -2.94
CA LYS A 58 -18.46 -12.08 -3.33
C LYS A 58 -18.14 -11.04 -2.25
N GLY A 59 -18.37 -11.36 -0.98
CA GLY A 59 -18.06 -10.49 0.15
C GLY A 59 -16.56 -10.25 0.28
N GLN A 60 -15.75 -11.30 0.17
CA GLN A 60 -14.29 -11.20 0.22
C GLN A 60 -13.69 -10.39 -0.93
N ILE A 61 -14.21 -10.55 -2.15
CA ILE A 61 -13.78 -9.73 -3.29
C ILE A 61 -14.22 -8.27 -3.11
N LYS A 62 -15.44 -8.02 -2.62
CA LYS A 62 -15.91 -6.67 -2.29
C LYS A 62 -15.02 -6.01 -1.24
N TYR A 63 -14.61 -6.76 -0.23
CA TYR A 63 -13.70 -6.25 0.80
C TYR A 63 -12.29 -5.97 0.27
N LEU A 64 -11.73 -6.86 -0.56
CA LEU A 64 -10.45 -6.63 -1.22
C LEU A 64 -10.49 -5.36 -2.07
N VAL A 65 -11.52 -5.19 -2.90
CA VAL A 65 -11.68 -3.99 -3.74
C VAL A 65 -11.76 -2.73 -2.87
N TYR A 66 -12.54 -2.75 -1.79
CA TYR A 66 -12.60 -1.63 -0.85
C TYR A 66 -11.21 -1.28 -0.27
N CYS A 67 -10.46 -2.28 0.20
CA CYS A 67 -9.11 -2.09 0.71
C CYS A 67 -8.15 -1.54 -0.35
N MET A 68 -8.25 -2.00 -1.61
CA MET A 68 -7.42 -1.51 -2.70
C MET A 68 -7.71 -0.05 -3.04
N GLU A 69 -8.98 0.34 -3.18
CA GLU A 69 -9.37 1.74 -3.43
C GLU A 69 -8.91 2.64 -2.29
N ASN A 70 -9.15 2.22 -1.04
CA ASN A 70 -8.77 2.96 0.14
C ASN A 70 -7.23 3.08 0.29
N ALA A 71 -6.47 2.07 -0.13
CA ALA A 71 -5.01 2.14 -0.17
C ALA A 71 -4.51 3.07 -1.28
N ILE A 72 -5.16 3.09 -2.45
CA ILE A 72 -4.78 3.94 -3.58
C ILE A 72 -4.97 5.42 -3.25
N VAL A 73 -6.12 5.80 -2.68
CA VAL A 73 -6.39 7.22 -2.35
C VAL A 73 -5.56 7.76 -1.18
N ASN A 74 -4.79 6.90 -0.51
CA ASN A 74 -3.90 7.28 0.60
C ASN A 74 -2.41 7.13 0.22
N LEU A 75 -2.10 6.86 -1.05
CA LEU A 75 -0.73 6.97 -1.55
C LEU A 75 -0.27 8.42 -1.50
N ASP A 76 1.04 8.62 -1.33
CA ASP A 76 1.63 9.96 -1.54
C ASP A 76 1.62 10.27 -3.05
N ASP A 77 1.65 11.55 -3.42
CA ASP A 77 1.54 12.01 -4.82
C ASP A 77 2.60 11.40 -5.76
N GLU A 78 3.75 11.03 -5.21
CA GLU A 78 4.86 10.43 -5.93
C GLU A 78 4.77 8.90 -6.04
N GLN A 79 3.75 8.27 -5.46
CA GLN A 79 3.60 6.82 -5.36
C GLN A 79 2.37 6.30 -6.08
N GLU A 80 2.57 5.32 -6.96
CA GLU A 80 1.47 4.60 -7.64
C GLU A 80 1.27 3.18 -7.09
N GLN A 81 2.19 2.74 -6.22
CA GLN A 81 2.35 1.37 -5.76
C GLN A 81 2.26 1.25 -4.25
N MET A 82 1.77 0.11 -3.78
CA MET A 82 1.63 -0.22 -2.37
C MET A 82 2.51 -1.42 -1.99
N VAL A 83 2.76 -1.57 -0.69
CA VAL A 83 3.42 -2.73 -0.10
C VAL A 83 2.35 -3.68 0.45
N TRP A 84 2.49 -4.96 0.16
CA TRP A 84 1.68 -6.00 0.79
C TRP A 84 2.51 -6.71 1.86
N LEU A 85 2.02 -6.68 3.09
CA LEU A 85 2.67 -7.33 4.22
C LEU A 85 1.79 -8.48 4.69
N ILE A 86 2.21 -9.70 4.37
CA ILE A 86 1.41 -10.92 4.54
C ILE A 86 1.93 -11.68 5.76
N ASP A 87 1.13 -11.71 6.81
CA ASP A 87 1.41 -12.44 8.05
C ASP A 87 0.98 -13.90 7.93
N PHE A 88 1.94 -14.82 8.02
CA PHE A 88 1.67 -16.25 8.01
C PHE A 88 1.66 -16.90 9.40
N HIS A 89 1.72 -16.14 10.50
CA HIS A 89 1.54 -16.71 11.82
C HIS A 89 0.18 -17.41 11.95
N GLY A 90 0.20 -18.66 12.45
CA GLY A 90 -0.99 -19.49 12.56
C GLY A 90 -1.61 -19.91 11.22
N PHE A 91 -0.91 -19.70 10.10
CA PHE A 91 -1.40 -20.07 8.79
C PHE A 91 -1.53 -21.60 8.62
N ASN A 92 -2.63 -22.02 8.00
CA ASN A 92 -2.84 -23.36 7.48
C ASN A 92 -3.45 -23.25 6.08
N ILE A 93 -3.17 -24.22 5.22
CA ILE A 93 -3.64 -24.26 3.83
C ILE A 93 -5.16 -24.23 3.72
N SER A 94 -5.88 -24.72 4.73
CA SER A 94 -7.35 -24.68 4.80
C SER A 94 -7.92 -23.26 4.87
N HIS A 95 -7.11 -22.26 5.23
CA HIS A 95 -7.52 -20.85 5.21
C HIS A 95 -7.59 -20.27 3.79
N ILE A 96 -7.02 -20.95 2.79
CA ILE A 96 -7.04 -20.51 1.39
C ILE A 96 -8.15 -21.23 0.63
N SER A 97 -9.01 -20.46 -0.02
CA SER A 97 -9.96 -20.96 -1.00
C SER A 97 -9.40 -20.75 -2.41
N LEU A 98 -9.24 -21.82 -3.19
CA LEU A 98 -8.81 -21.74 -4.59
C LEU A 98 -9.75 -20.87 -5.43
N LYS A 99 -11.06 -20.93 -5.14
CA LYS A 99 -12.05 -20.10 -5.81
C LYS A 99 -11.80 -18.61 -5.55
N VAL A 100 -11.64 -18.23 -4.28
CA VAL A 100 -11.36 -16.84 -3.92
C VAL A 100 -10.03 -16.39 -4.51
N THR A 101 -9.00 -17.23 -4.45
CA THR A 101 -7.67 -16.96 -5.01
C THR A 101 -7.74 -16.63 -6.51
N LYS A 102 -8.52 -17.40 -7.28
CA LYS A 102 -8.72 -17.18 -8.71
C LYS A 102 -9.43 -15.85 -8.99
N GLU A 103 -10.52 -15.57 -8.27
CA GLU A 103 -11.26 -14.31 -8.42
C GLU A 103 -10.41 -13.10 -8.02
N THR A 104 -9.62 -13.22 -6.94
CA THR A 104 -8.65 -12.20 -6.51
C THR A 104 -7.63 -11.94 -7.61
N ALA A 105 -7.01 -12.99 -8.18
CA ALA A 105 -6.05 -12.83 -9.26
C ALA A 105 -6.67 -12.12 -10.49
N HIS A 106 -7.89 -12.52 -10.87
CA HIS A 106 -8.61 -11.90 -11.99
C HIS A 106 -8.86 -10.40 -11.74
N VAL A 107 -9.40 -10.03 -10.59
CA VAL A 107 -9.67 -8.61 -10.25
C VAL A 107 -8.39 -7.78 -10.26
N LEU A 108 -7.32 -8.29 -9.67
CA LEU A 108 -6.04 -7.56 -9.58
C LEU A 108 -5.38 -7.39 -10.95
N GLN A 109 -5.34 -8.45 -11.76
CA GLN A 109 -4.71 -8.42 -13.08
C GLN A 109 -5.50 -7.52 -14.06
N ASP A 110 -6.82 -7.61 -14.04
CA ASP A 110 -7.65 -6.92 -15.04
C ASP A 110 -7.98 -5.47 -14.65
N HIS A 111 -8.03 -5.15 -13.35
CA HIS A 111 -8.56 -3.87 -12.87
C HIS A 111 -7.61 -3.08 -11.98
N TYR A 112 -6.58 -3.71 -11.41
CA TYR A 112 -5.56 -3.05 -10.59
C TYR A 112 -4.13 -3.41 -11.03
N PRO A 113 -3.80 -3.32 -12.33
CA PRO A 113 -2.49 -3.69 -12.83
C PRO A 113 -1.40 -2.79 -12.22
N GLU A 114 -0.21 -3.36 -12.03
CA GLU A 114 1.01 -2.66 -11.57
C GLU A 114 0.91 -1.95 -10.21
N ARG A 115 -0.13 -2.19 -9.40
CA ARG A 115 -0.29 -1.59 -8.06
C ARG A 115 0.62 -2.19 -6.99
N LEU A 116 1.11 -3.41 -7.17
CA LEU A 116 2.03 -4.04 -6.21
C LEU A 116 3.45 -3.49 -6.42
N GLY A 117 4.03 -2.88 -5.39
CA GLY A 117 5.44 -2.46 -5.36
C GLY A 117 6.36 -3.51 -4.72
N LEU A 118 5.92 -4.09 -3.60
CA LEU A 118 6.65 -5.10 -2.83
C LEU A 118 5.65 -5.99 -2.09
N ALA A 119 5.85 -7.31 -2.10
CA ALA A 119 5.12 -8.27 -1.28
C ALA A 119 6.09 -8.94 -0.31
N ILE A 120 5.81 -8.82 0.98
CA ILE A 120 6.58 -9.41 2.07
C ILE A 120 5.75 -10.54 2.65
N LEU A 121 6.27 -11.76 2.56
CA LEU A 121 5.68 -12.95 3.15
C LEU A 121 6.42 -13.19 4.47
N TYR A 122 5.80 -12.75 5.57
CA TYR A 122 6.40 -12.78 6.90
C TYR A 122 6.08 -14.10 7.60
N ASP A 123 7.12 -14.82 8.03
CA ASP A 123 7.05 -16.13 8.68
C ASP A 123 6.22 -17.18 7.94
N ALA A 124 6.30 -17.16 6.60
CA ALA A 124 5.67 -18.17 5.76
C ALA A 124 6.23 -19.57 6.07
N PRO A 125 5.39 -20.59 6.33
CA PRO A 125 5.87 -21.93 6.65
C PRO A 125 6.84 -22.43 5.59
N LYS A 126 7.91 -23.13 5.97
CA LYS A 126 8.94 -23.59 5.02
C LYS A 126 8.39 -24.49 3.89
N ILE A 127 7.22 -25.10 4.08
CA ILE A 127 6.47 -25.83 3.02
C ILE A 127 5.91 -24.90 1.91
N PHE A 128 5.92 -23.60 2.12
CA PHE A 128 5.48 -22.60 1.14
C PHE A 128 6.53 -22.37 0.03
N GLU A 129 7.79 -22.74 0.23
CA GLU A 129 8.81 -22.70 -0.82
C GLU A 129 8.45 -23.61 -2.01
N PRO A 130 8.05 -24.89 -1.82
CA PRO A 130 7.46 -25.71 -2.87
C PRO A 130 6.24 -25.07 -3.55
N PHE A 131 5.31 -24.48 -2.78
CA PHE A 131 4.13 -23.81 -3.34
C PHE A 131 4.53 -22.62 -4.23
N TRP A 132 5.46 -21.79 -3.76
CA TRP A 132 5.98 -20.66 -4.52
C TRP A 132 6.67 -21.11 -5.82
N LYS A 133 7.44 -22.21 -5.79
CA LYS A 133 8.04 -22.79 -7.00
C LYS A 133 6.99 -23.23 -8.03
N VAL A 134 5.82 -23.67 -7.59
CA VAL A 134 4.69 -24.06 -8.46
C VAL A 134 3.88 -22.84 -8.93
N ALA A 135 3.72 -21.82 -8.08
CA ALA A 135 2.96 -20.61 -8.42
C ALA A 135 3.74 -19.65 -9.35
N LYS A 136 5.07 -19.60 -9.20
CA LYS A 136 5.97 -18.69 -9.91
C LYS A 136 5.86 -18.71 -11.45
N PRO A 137 5.70 -19.86 -12.14
CA PRO A 137 5.49 -19.88 -13.60
C PRO A 137 4.22 -19.17 -14.07
N PHE A 138 3.23 -19.00 -13.19
CA PHE A 138 1.97 -18.29 -13.48
C PHE A 138 2.04 -16.80 -13.14
N LEU A 139 3.13 -16.34 -12.52
CA LEU A 139 3.37 -14.94 -12.19
C LEU A 139 4.33 -14.34 -13.22
N GLU A 140 4.05 -13.13 -13.67
CA GLU A 140 4.99 -12.42 -14.52
C GLU A 140 6.36 -12.24 -13.83
N PRO A 141 7.48 -12.27 -14.58
CA PRO A 141 8.82 -12.14 -14.00
C PRO A 141 9.00 -10.88 -13.13
N LYS A 142 8.31 -9.78 -13.49
CA LYS A 142 8.31 -8.53 -12.70
C LYS A 142 7.69 -8.74 -11.32
N THR A 143 6.56 -9.43 -11.24
CA THR A 143 5.87 -9.74 -9.98
C THR A 143 6.72 -10.62 -9.07
N THR A 144 7.41 -11.62 -9.64
CA THR A 144 8.28 -12.51 -8.85
C THR A 144 9.39 -11.73 -8.13
N LYS A 145 9.99 -10.73 -8.80
CA LYS A 145 11.08 -9.91 -8.21
C LYS A 145 10.62 -9.06 -7.03
N LYS A 146 9.32 -8.75 -6.98
CA LYS A 146 8.68 -7.97 -5.92
C LYS A 146 8.35 -8.80 -4.69
N VAL A 147 8.55 -10.13 -4.70
CA VAL A 147 8.22 -11.00 -3.57
C VAL A 147 9.46 -11.27 -2.70
N LYS A 148 9.35 -11.04 -1.40
CA LYS A 148 10.38 -11.28 -0.39
C LYS A 148 9.83 -12.17 0.72
N PHE A 149 10.60 -13.17 1.10
CA PHE A 149 10.35 -13.97 2.29
C PHE A 149 11.15 -13.37 3.44
N VAL A 150 10.49 -13.14 4.56
CA VAL A 150 11.08 -12.53 5.75
C VAL A 150 10.74 -13.43 6.93
N TYR A 151 11.73 -13.74 7.76
CA TYR A 151 11.59 -14.61 8.92
C TYR A 151 11.99 -13.90 10.20
N SER A 152 11.19 -14.03 11.25
CA SER A 152 11.42 -13.36 12.54
C SER A 152 12.63 -13.91 13.31
N ASP A 153 13.14 -15.09 12.96
CA ASP A 153 14.33 -15.71 13.53
C ASP A 153 15.62 -15.41 12.74
N ASP A 154 15.53 -14.84 11.54
CA ASP A 154 16.68 -14.53 10.68
C ASP A 154 17.15 -13.06 10.86
N PRO A 155 18.41 -12.82 11.26
CA PRO A 155 18.95 -11.46 11.39
C PRO A 155 18.93 -10.64 10.08
N ASN A 156 19.11 -11.27 8.92
CA ASN A 156 19.08 -10.55 7.65
C ASN A 156 17.66 -10.08 7.30
N SER A 157 16.66 -10.91 7.57
CA SER A 157 15.25 -10.58 7.48
C SER A 157 14.86 -9.41 8.40
N LYS A 158 15.36 -9.39 9.64
CA LYS A 158 15.15 -8.25 10.56
C LYS A 158 15.71 -6.95 10.01
N LYS A 159 16.97 -6.98 9.55
CA LYS A 159 17.61 -5.82 8.93
C LYS A 159 16.83 -5.33 7.70
N MET A 160 16.33 -6.24 6.86
CA MET A 160 15.48 -5.88 5.72
C MET A 160 14.21 -5.13 6.17
N MET A 161 13.55 -5.58 7.24
CA MET A 161 12.37 -4.88 7.77
C MET A 161 12.72 -3.49 8.32
N GLU A 162 13.86 -3.35 9.01
CA GLU A 162 14.37 -2.06 9.50
C GLU A 162 14.74 -1.11 8.35
N ASP A 163 15.29 -1.62 7.25
CA ASP A 163 15.62 -0.83 6.06
C ASP A 163 14.36 -0.37 5.31
N LEU A 164 13.27 -1.13 5.39
CA LEU A 164 12.01 -0.85 4.69
C LEU A 164 11.02 0.01 5.51
N PHE A 165 10.99 -0.15 6.83
CA PHE A 165 9.99 0.47 7.69
C PHE A 165 10.60 1.24 8.85
N GLU A 166 9.90 2.26 9.32
CA GLU A 166 10.24 2.90 10.59
C GLU A 166 9.85 1.98 11.75
N THR A 167 10.84 1.51 12.52
CA THR A 167 10.65 0.49 13.56
C THR A 167 9.69 0.96 14.64
N SER A 168 9.64 2.26 14.96
CA SER A 168 8.71 2.80 15.95
C SER A 168 7.25 2.81 15.48
N GLN A 169 6.99 2.65 14.19
CA GLN A 169 5.63 2.64 13.62
C GLN A 169 5.19 1.23 13.24
N LEU A 170 6.12 0.38 12.79
CA LEU A 170 5.84 -1.00 12.40
C LEU A 170 5.22 -1.80 13.56
N GLU A 171 4.23 -2.63 13.25
CA GLU A 171 3.54 -3.47 14.24
C GLU A 171 4.48 -4.51 14.84
N THR A 172 4.24 -4.85 16.11
CA THR A 172 5.04 -5.84 16.86
C THR A 172 4.99 -7.24 16.23
N ALA A 173 3.88 -7.59 15.56
CA ALA A 173 3.74 -8.84 14.80
C ALA A 173 4.80 -8.99 13.69
N PHE A 174 5.37 -7.88 13.22
CA PHE A 174 6.40 -7.83 12.18
C PHE A 174 7.76 -7.39 12.72
N GLY A 175 7.98 -7.49 14.04
CA GLY A 175 9.24 -7.14 14.70
C GLY A 175 9.42 -5.65 15.01
N GLY A 176 8.38 -4.83 14.83
CA GLY A 176 8.40 -3.41 15.16
C GLY A 176 8.16 -3.10 16.65
N LYS A 177 8.09 -1.81 16.95
CA LYS A 177 7.89 -1.22 18.30
C LYS A 177 6.66 -0.30 18.36
N GLY A 178 5.81 -0.34 17.33
CA GLY A 178 4.56 0.43 17.28
C GLY A 178 3.72 0.25 18.54
N SER A 179 3.34 1.37 19.15
CA SER A 179 2.66 1.40 20.47
C SER A 179 1.17 1.03 20.40
N GLY A 180 0.57 1.00 19.20
CA GLY A 180 -0.79 0.49 18.98
C GLY A 180 -0.75 -1.01 18.75
N GLY A 181 -1.38 -1.79 19.62
CA GLY A 181 -1.31 -3.26 19.69
C GLY A 181 -1.90 -4.03 18.51
N GLY A 182 -1.44 -3.77 17.29
CA GLY A 182 -1.93 -4.37 16.05
C GLY A 182 -3.28 -3.81 15.63
N PHE A 183 -4.03 -4.60 14.86
CA PHE A 183 -5.34 -4.23 14.35
C PHE A 183 -6.42 -4.13 15.45
N ASP A 184 -6.97 -2.93 15.65
CA ASP A 184 -8.22 -2.69 16.39
C ASP A 184 -9.35 -2.33 15.41
N ILE A 185 -10.48 -3.04 15.51
CA ILE A 185 -11.59 -2.88 14.59
C ILE A 185 -12.30 -1.53 14.74
N ASN A 186 -12.37 -0.95 15.94
CA ASN A 186 -13.07 0.30 16.17
C ASN A 186 -12.23 1.47 15.65
N GLU A 187 -10.94 1.49 15.98
CA GLU A 187 -10.01 2.49 15.44
C GLU A 187 -9.93 2.42 13.91
N TYR A 188 -9.91 1.20 13.36
CA TYR A 188 -9.92 1.00 11.91
C TYR A 188 -11.24 1.47 11.29
N ALA A 189 -12.39 1.12 11.86
CA ALA A 189 -13.70 1.53 11.38
C ALA A 189 -13.84 3.05 11.32
N GLU A 190 -13.41 3.76 12.36
CA GLU A 190 -13.46 5.22 12.40
C GLU A 190 -12.60 5.83 11.28
N ARG A 191 -11.38 5.33 11.08
CA ARG A 191 -10.51 5.78 9.98
C ARG A 191 -11.13 5.53 8.60
N MET A 192 -11.71 4.35 8.40
CA MET A 192 -12.33 3.97 7.13
C MET A 192 -13.57 4.82 6.82
N ARG A 193 -14.41 5.11 7.82
CA ARG A 193 -15.55 6.03 7.65
C ARG A 193 -15.11 7.45 7.34
N GLU A 194 -14.00 7.91 7.93
CA GLU A 194 -13.46 9.22 7.64
C GLU A 194 -12.96 9.30 6.19
N ASP A 195 -12.23 8.28 5.75
CA ASP A 195 -11.79 8.17 4.35
C ASP A 195 -12.97 8.11 3.37
N ASP A 196 -14.06 7.40 3.72
CA ASP A 196 -15.27 7.35 2.91
C ASP A 196 -15.89 8.75 2.70
N LYS A 197 -15.93 9.58 3.76
CA LYS A 197 -16.44 10.97 3.68
C LYS A 197 -15.55 11.81 2.75
N LYS A 198 -14.24 11.69 2.92
CA LYS A 198 -13.23 12.40 2.13
C LYS A 198 -13.32 12.05 0.65
N LEU A 199 -13.39 10.76 0.32
CA LEU A 199 -13.62 10.25 -1.03
C LEU A 199 -14.95 10.75 -1.62
N ALA A 200 -16.02 10.76 -0.82
CA ALA A 200 -17.32 11.25 -1.28
C ALA A 200 -17.28 12.75 -1.61
N ALA A 201 -16.66 13.55 -0.75
CA ALA A 201 -16.48 14.99 -0.96
C ALA A 201 -15.62 15.27 -2.21
N PHE A 202 -14.52 14.55 -2.37
CA PHE A 202 -13.65 14.62 -3.54
C PHE A 202 -14.41 14.35 -4.84
N TRP A 203 -15.13 13.23 -4.93
CA TRP A 203 -15.88 12.89 -6.14
C TRP A 203 -17.06 13.82 -6.39
N MET A 204 -17.65 14.41 -5.36
CA MET A 204 -18.65 15.48 -5.51
C MET A 204 -18.03 16.71 -6.17
N MET A 205 -16.88 17.17 -5.69
CA MET A 205 -16.14 18.30 -6.26
C MET A 205 -15.79 18.05 -7.74
N VAL A 206 -15.25 16.87 -8.05
CA VAL A 206 -14.89 16.50 -9.43
C VAL A 206 -16.11 16.51 -10.35
N LYS A 207 -17.25 15.94 -9.92
CA LYS A 207 -18.49 15.94 -10.69
C LYS A 207 -19.03 17.35 -10.92
N ASP A 208 -18.98 18.19 -9.90
CA ASP A 208 -19.41 19.59 -10.00
C ASP A 208 -18.55 20.36 -11.00
N TYR A 209 -17.23 20.21 -10.93
CA TYR A 209 -16.28 20.83 -11.85
C TYR A 209 -16.58 20.52 -13.32
N TYR A 210 -16.68 19.23 -13.68
CA TYR A 210 -16.94 18.80 -15.06
C TYR A 210 -18.36 19.12 -15.53
N SER A 211 -19.32 19.26 -14.62
CA SER A 211 -20.68 19.71 -14.98
C SER A 211 -20.69 21.18 -15.42
N HIS A 212 -19.77 21.99 -14.89
CA HIS A 212 -19.62 23.41 -15.23
C HIS A 212 -18.57 23.68 -16.33
N HIS A 213 -17.68 22.73 -16.61
CA HIS A 213 -16.64 22.83 -17.64
C HIS A 213 -16.72 21.64 -18.63
N PRO A 214 -17.79 21.52 -19.42
CA PRO A 214 -17.95 20.40 -20.34
C PRO A 214 -16.91 20.39 -21.49
N GLU A 215 -16.22 21.51 -21.71
CA GLU A 215 -15.20 21.67 -22.75
C GLU A 215 -13.76 21.47 -22.27
N SER A 216 -13.52 21.45 -20.94
CA SER A 216 -12.24 20.96 -20.41
C SER A 216 -12.21 19.46 -20.64
N GLY A 217 -11.26 18.97 -21.44
CA GLY A 217 -11.05 17.54 -21.63
C GLY A 217 -10.62 16.83 -20.33
N ALA A 218 -9.81 15.77 -20.44
CA ALA A 218 -9.27 15.07 -19.27
C ALA A 218 -8.16 15.85 -18.53
N GLU A 219 -8.26 17.18 -18.45
CA GLU A 219 -7.38 17.97 -17.60
C GLU A 219 -7.86 17.83 -16.15
N GLU A 220 -7.02 17.23 -15.31
CA GLU A 220 -7.34 17.14 -13.88
C GLU A 220 -7.41 18.56 -13.29
N PRO A 221 -8.41 18.84 -12.43
CA PRO A 221 -8.41 20.08 -11.68
C PRO A 221 -7.09 20.17 -10.90
N SER A 222 -6.29 21.21 -11.14
CA SER A 222 -5.03 21.41 -10.43
C SER A 222 -5.27 21.48 -8.92
N GLY A 223 -4.75 20.50 -8.15
CA GLY A 223 -4.86 20.42 -6.68
C GLY A 223 -5.55 19.16 -6.09
N VAL A 224 -5.65 18.06 -6.84
CA VAL A 224 -6.67 17.00 -6.61
C VAL A 224 -6.25 15.81 -5.72
N LEU A 225 -5.04 15.76 -5.18
CA LEU A 225 -4.67 14.79 -4.13
C LEU A 225 -3.97 15.48 -2.97
N CYS A 226 -4.66 16.37 -2.26
CA CYS A 226 -4.18 16.79 -0.94
C CYS A 226 -5.28 16.58 0.10
N LEU A 227 -5.30 15.38 0.67
CA LEU A 227 -6.04 15.09 1.88
C LEU A 227 -5.13 15.43 3.07
N ASP A 228 -4.85 16.73 3.25
CA ASP A 228 -3.94 17.22 4.29
C ASP A 228 -4.28 16.60 5.65
N THR A 229 -3.39 15.74 6.14
CA THR A 229 -3.39 15.24 7.52
C THR A 229 -2.68 16.25 8.42
N THR A 230 -3.13 17.49 8.46
CA THR A 230 -2.72 18.44 9.51
C THR A 230 -3.87 19.37 9.86
N ASN A 231 -4.71 18.95 10.80
CA ASN A 231 -5.41 19.89 11.67
C ASN A 231 -5.65 19.24 13.04
N LEU A 232 -4.60 19.24 13.85
CA LEU A 232 -4.70 19.14 15.30
C LEU A 232 -3.92 20.33 15.89
N GLY A 233 -4.67 21.32 16.40
CA GLY A 233 -4.11 22.39 17.24
C GLY A 233 -4.74 23.78 17.04
N SER A 234 -5.95 24.00 17.55
CA SER A 234 -6.37 25.29 18.16
C SER A 234 -5.60 25.45 19.48
N ASP A 235 -5.20 26.59 20.06
CA ASP A 235 -5.26 28.06 19.89
C ASP A 235 -3.95 28.55 20.60
N SER A 236 -3.34 29.73 20.45
CA SER A 236 -3.81 31.11 20.70
C SER A 236 -2.56 32.03 20.71
N ASP A 237 -2.76 33.28 20.25
CA ASP A 237 -2.13 34.55 20.64
C ASP A 237 -0.59 34.71 20.77
N ALA A 238 -0.01 35.61 19.97
CA ALA A 238 0.35 36.97 20.40
C ALA A 238 1.21 37.73 19.37
N GLU A 239 0.84 38.99 19.12
CA GLU A 239 1.59 39.99 18.36
C GLU A 239 2.96 40.32 18.98
N LYS A 240 4.00 40.56 18.13
CA LYS A 240 4.72 41.86 18.09
C LYS A 240 5.83 41.97 17.02
N SER A 241 5.69 43.08 16.27
CA SER A 241 6.69 44.02 15.74
C SER A 241 7.85 43.60 14.83
N SER A 242 7.87 44.31 13.69
CA SER A 242 8.95 44.63 12.75
C SER A 242 10.37 44.85 13.31
N SER A 243 11.40 44.41 12.57
CA SER A 243 12.26 45.27 11.74
C SER A 243 13.34 44.48 10.98
N SER A 244 13.75 45.02 9.82
CA SER A 244 14.89 44.76 8.91
C SER A 244 16.18 44.16 9.54
N VAL A 245 17.05 43.46 8.80
CA VAL A 245 18.14 43.99 7.93
C VAL A 245 18.72 42.91 6.97
N ALA A 246 19.19 43.42 5.81
CA ALA A 246 19.99 42.89 4.69
C ALA A 246 21.11 41.84 5.05
N ALA A 247 21.33 40.80 4.23
CA ALA A 247 22.19 40.66 3.02
C ALA A 247 23.65 40.26 3.31
N ASP A 248 24.18 39.39 2.42
CA ASP A 248 25.58 39.06 2.06
C ASP A 248 25.73 37.53 1.95
N ASP A 249 25.71 36.92 0.75
CA ASP A 249 26.71 36.83 -0.34
C ASP A 249 27.89 35.86 -0.10
N ASP A 250 28.21 35.15 -1.18
CA ASP A 250 29.48 34.51 -1.55
C ASP A 250 29.95 33.12 -1.03
N ASN A 251 29.83 32.13 -1.95
CA ASN A 251 30.91 31.62 -2.82
C ASN A 251 31.75 30.36 -2.45
N ASN A 252 31.95 29.53 -3.51
CA ASN A 252 33.00 28.55 -3.85
C ASN A 252 33.21 27.31 -2.95
N GLY A 253 33.23 26.09 -3.49
CA GLY A 253 34.27 25.45 -4.34
C GLY A 253 34.70 24.17 -3.55
N ASP A 254 34.95 22.97 -4.07
CA ASP A 254 35.74 22.54 -5.22
C ASP A 254 35.44 21.06 -5.57
N GLU A 255 35.82 20.70 -6.79
CA GLU A 255 35.94 19.37 -7.38
C GLU A 255 36.92 18.43 -6.65
N ALA A 256 36.70 17.11 -6.76
CA ALA A 256 37.78 16.17 -7.12
C ALA A 256 37.22 14.80 -7.55
N SER A 257 37.54 14.45 -8.81
CA SER A 257 37.45 13.17 -9.50
C SER A 257 38.51 12.13 -9.06
N VAL A 258 38.36 10.88 -9.53
CA VAL A 258 39.36 9.84 -9.93
C VAL A 258 38.90 8.47 -9.40
N ALA A 259 38.28 7.59 -10.21
CA ALA A 259 38.84 6.63 -11.18
C ALA A 259 39.56 5.42 -10.55
N GLY A 260 39.23 4.21 -11.06
CA GLY A 260 39.90 2.96 -10.71
C GLY A 260 39.18 1.71 -11.24
N ASP A 261 39.50 1.35 -12.49
CA ASP A 261 39.22 0.08 -13.15
C ASP A 261 39.89 -1.13 -12.44
N ASP A 262 39.28 -2.32 -12.55
CA ASP A 262 39.93 -3.59 -12.97
C ASP A 262 38.99 -4.79 -12.68
N ILE A 263 38.43 -5.43 -13.72
CA ILE A 263 38.95 -6.66 -14.35
C ILE A 263 39.12 -7.82 -13.36
N PHE A 264 38.28 -8.87 -13.45
CA PHE A 264 38.78 -10.26 -13.51
C PHE A 264 37.77 -11.25 -14.10
N LYS A 265 38.28 -11.91 -15.14
CA LYS A 265 37.85 -13.05 -15.97
C LYS A 265 37.02 -14.17 -15.31
N LEU A 266 36.08 -14.68 -16.10
CA LEU A 266 35.56 -16.06 -16.10
C LEU A 266 36.67 -17.10 -16.34
N PRO A 267 36.42 -18.36 -15.93
CA PRO A 267 36.61 -19.45 -16.87
C PRO A 267 35.40 -20.37 -16.98
N THR A 268 35.06 -20.66 -18.23
CA THR A 268 34.42 -21.89 -18.71
C THR A 268 35.21 -23.14 -18.29
N GLN A 269 34.55 -24.26 -17.97
CA GLN A 269 34.50 -25.46 -18.83
C GLN A 269 33.86 -26.68 -18.12
N HIS A 270 33.08 -27.42 -18.91
CA HIS A 270 32.87 -28.87 -18.97
C HIS A 270 32.81 -29.70 -17.67
N GLU A 271 31.63 -30.25 -17.36
CA GLU A 271 31.16 -31.61 -17.73
C GLU A 271 29.63 -31.70 -17.56
#